data_AF-A0A6I4W2P9-F1
#
_entry.id   AF-A0A6I4W2P9-F1
#
_cell.length_a   1.000
_cell.length_b   1.000
_cell.length_c   1.000
_cell.angle_alpha   90.00
_cell.angle_beta   90.00
_cell.angle_gamma   90.00
#
_symmetry.space_group_name_H-M   'P 1'
#
loop_
_entity.id
_entity.type
_entity.pdbx_description
1 polymer ?
#
loop_
_entity_poly.entity_id
_entity_poly.type
_entity_poly.pdbx_seq_one_letter_code
_entity_poly.pdbx_strand_id
1 'polypeptide(L)'
;MRTRASAAAALLTVTVAAGCGGAGGRQAATHGHALAGAPRARSAPQAPPPPRAIDCARTACVALTFDDGPGPYTETLLNDLQAAGARATFFMLGENVASFPHAVRRAALAGHEIGNHSWSHPQLTGLPSASVRAQVQRTQRAIEQASGGVTPKLMRPPYGAVDKRVSGDIAMPEVLWSVDTLDWKIRDTRRVERAALGQAHRGSIVLMHDIHKTTVAAVPTVLAGLKKKGLTPVTVSELFSTDKPMQAGVAYGERVPPVPTPSAPERAAEPRR
;
A
#
# COMPACT_ATOMS: atom_id res chain seq x y z
N MET A 1 -8.55 82.55 4.64
CA MET A 1 -10.01 82.78 4.63
C MET A 1 -10.66 81.56 5.29
N ARG A 2 -11.12 81.69 6.54
CA ARG A 2 -12.54 81.84 6.93
C ARG A 2 -13.39 80.61 6.53
N THR A 3 -14.15 79.91 7.36
CA THR A 3 -14.55 80.06 8.78
C THR A 3 -15.25 78.76 9.20
N ARG A 4 -15.41 78.62 10.52
CA ARG A 4 -15.99 77.53 11.31
C ARG A 4 -17.50 77.26 11.07
N ALA A 5 -17.94 76.04 11.39
CA ALA A 5 -19.21 75.71 12.07
C ALA A 5 -19.10 74.24 12.57
N SER A 6 -18.91 73.96 13.86
CA SER A 6 -19.88 73.90 14.99
C SER A 6 -20.80 72.66 15.01
N ALA A 7 -20.36 71.73 15.85
CA ALA A 7 -21.03 70.70 16.67
C ALA A 7 -22.56 70.50 16.67
N ALA A 8 -22.96 69.23 16.78
CA ALA A 8 -23.90 68.76 17.79
C ALA A 8 -23.69 67.25 18.05
N ALA A 9 -23.75 66.87 19.33
CA ALA A 9 -23.47 65.55 19.87
C ALA A 9 -24.74 64.70 20.04
N ALA A 10 -24.58 63.38 20.09
CA ALA A 10 -25.45 62.51 20.90
C ALA A 10 -24.68 61.25 21.33
N LEU A 11 -24.73 61.00 22.63
CA LEU A 11 -24.12 59.92 23.39
C LEU A 11 -24.71 58.54 23.05
N LEU A 12 -23.91 57.49 23.18
CA LEU A 12 -24.24 56.42 24.13
C LEU A 12 -22.96 55.73 24.63
N THR A 13 -22.81 55.78 25.94
CA THR A 13 -21.73 55.25 26.77
C THR A 13 -21.92 53.77 27.07
N VAL A 14 -20.84 52.98 27.13
CA VAL A 14 -20.59 52.10 28.29
C VAL A 14 -19.08 52.07 28.58
N THR A 15 -18.79 52.39 29.83
CA THR A 15 -17.50 52.54 30.50
C THR A 15 -16.87 51.21 30.91
N VAL A 16 -15.55 51.13 30.77
CA VAL A 16 -14.67 50.23 31.53
C VAL A 16 -14.15 51.00 32.74
N ALA A 17 -14.19 50.42 33.94
CA ALA A 17 -13.26 50.81 35.00
C ALA A 17 -13.05 49.69 36.01
N ALA A 18 -11.78 49.42 36.27
CA ALA A 18 -11.25 48.58 37.34
C ALA A 18 -11.50 49.21 38.72
N GLY A 19 -11.54 48.38 39.76
CA GLY A 19 -11.54 48.83 41.16
C GLY A 19 -11.16 47.70 42.11
N CYS A 20 -9.99 47.84 42.72
CA CYS A 20 -9.46 46.97 43.77
C CYS A 20 -10.14 47.21 45.12
N GLY A 21 -10.16 46.16 45.95
CA GLY A 21 -9.98 46.27 47.41
C GLY A 21 -11.26 46.28 48.26
N GLY A 22 -11.46 45.23 49.06
CA GLY A 22 -12.46 45.21 50.12
C GLY A 22 -12.58 43.84 50.78
N ALA A 23 -12.08 43.74 52.00
CA ALA A 23 -11.96 42.53 52.81
C ALA A 23 -13.30 41.96 53.30
N GLY A 24 -13.29 40.66 53.65
CA GLY A 24 -14.20 40.09 54.63
C GLY A 24 -15.06 38.96 54.10
N GLY A 25 -14.70 37.71 54.42
CA GLY A 25 -15.57 36.57 54.16
C GLY A 25 -14.86 35.23 54.27
N ARG A 26 -14.70 34.73 55.50
CA ARG A 26 -14.37 33.33 55.77
C ARG A 26 -15.40 32.43 55.08
N GLN A 27 -15.00 31.66 54.08
CA GLN A 27 -15.64 30.38 53.75
C GLN A 27 -14.57 29.36 53.34
N ALA A 28 -14.73 28.17 53.89
CA ALA A 28 -13.78 27.06 53.86
C ALA A 28 -13.45 26.64 52.42
N ALA A 29 -12.16 26.55 52.12
CA ALA A 29 -11.65 25.95 50.90
C ALA A 29 -11.88 24.43 50.94
N THR A 30 -12.88 23.94 50.22
CA THR A 30 -12.89 22.56 49.74
C THR A 30 -12.06 22.52 48.47
N HIS A 31 -10.88 21.92 48.55
CA HIS A 31 -9.99 21.68 47.42
C HIS A 31 -10.71 20.91 46.31
N GLY A 32 -11.08 21.61 45.24
CA GLY A 32 -11.39 20.97 43.95
C GLY A 32 -10.10 20.43 43.35
N HIS A 33 -9.82 19.14 43.59
CA HIS A 33 -8.79 18.44 42.86
C HIS A 33 -9.14 18.44 41.38
N ALA A 34 -8.32 19.14 40.59
CA ALA A 34 -8.25 18.95 39.15
C ALA A 34 -7.95 17.46 38.90
N LEU A 35 -8.92 16.73 38.36
CA LEU A 35 -8.70 15.38 37.86
C LEU A 35 -7.75 15.50 36.67
N ALA A 36 -6.47 15.27 36.93
CA ALA A 36 -5.45 15.06 35.93
C ALA A 36 -5.96 14.04 34.91
N GLY A 37 -6.00 14.43 33.64
CA GLY A 37 -6.36 13.54 32.55
C GLY A 37 -5.48 12.29 32.59
N ALA A 38 -6.12 11.12 32.70
CA ALA A 38 -5.43 9.84 32.68
C ALA A 38 -4.56 9.75 31.41
N PRO A 39 -3.32 9.24 31.51
CA PRO A 39 -2.50 9.04 30.33
C PRO A 39 -3.22 8.04 29.42
N ARG A 40 -3.54 8.44 28.18
CA ARG A 40 -4.00 7.50 27.15
C ARG A 40 -2.98 6.37 27.09
N ALA A 41 -3.39 5.17 27.46
CA ALA A 41 -2.58 3.97 27.32
C ALA A 41 -2.07 3.93 25.87
N ARG A 42 -0.74 3.90 25.69
CA ARG A 42 -0.15 3.68 24.37
C ARG A 42 -0.64 2.31 23.92
N SER A 43 -1.50 2.29 22.90
CA SER A 43 -1.91 1.04 22.25
C SER A 43 -0.64 0.28 21.85
N ALA A 44 -0.58 -1.01 22.17
CA ALA A 44 0.54 -1.87 21.79
C ALA A 44 0.85 -1.72 20.29
N PRO A 45 2.12 -1.87 19.86
CA PRO A 45 2.46 -1.85 18.44
C PRO A 45 1.56 -2.84 17.68
N GLN A 46 0.72 -2.31 16.80
CA GLN A 46 -0.16 -3.14 15.99
C GLN A 46 0.71 -3.87 14.97
N ALA A 47 0.66 -5.20 14.96
CA ALA A 47 1.35 -5.99 13.96
C ALA A 47 0.50 -6.04 12.68
N PRO A 48 1.12 -6.14 11.48
CA PRO A 48 0.41 -6.43 10.24
C PRO A 48 -0.44 -7.71 10.36
N PRO A 49 -1.65 -7.74 9.78
CA PRO A 49 -2.45 -8.95 9.77
C PRO A 49 -1.76 -10.02 8.91
N PRO A 50 -1.97 -11.32 9.18
CA PRO A 50 -1.46 -12.38 8.33
C PRO A 50 -2.08 -12.32 6.91
N PRO A 51 -1.43 -12.96 5.91
CA PRO A 51 -2.05 -13.20 4.60
C PRO A 51 -3.41 -13.88 4.74
N ARG A 52 -4.35 -13.57 3.85
CA ARG A 52 -5.67 -14.23 3.85
C ARG A 52 -5.52 -15.68 3.38
N ALA A 53 -6.25 -16.59 4.00
CA ALA A 53 -6.41 -17.96 3.53
C ALA A 53 -7.37 -18.00 2.33
N ILE A 54 -6.88 -17.63 1.14
CA ILE A 54 -7.63 -17.70 -0.12
C ILE A 54 -7.05 -18.79 -1.03
N ASP A 55 -7.88 -19.75 -1.44
CA ASP A 55 -7.49 -20.78 -2.38
C ASP A 55 -7.62 -20.25 -3.81
N CYS A 56 -6.52 -19.70 -4.34
CA CYS A 56 -6.47 -19.23 -5.73
C CYS A 56 -6.45 -20.38 -6.76
N ALA A 57 -6.45 -21.66 -6.35
CA ALA A 57 -6.75 -22.80 -7.23
C ALA A 57 -8.26 -22.99 -7.44
N ARG A 58 -9.10 -22.39 -6.60
CA ARG A 58 -10.57 -22.35 -6.78
C ARG A 58 -11.06 -20.95 -7.14
N THR A 59 -10.63 -19.94 -6.41
CA THR A 59 -11.00 -18.53 -6.66
C THR A 59 -10.19 -17.93 -7.80
N ALA A 60 -10.83 -17.18 -8.69
CA ALA A 60 -10.14 -16.50 -9.79
C ALA A 60 -9.40 -15.26 -9.27
N CYS A 61 -8.17 -15.46 -8.81
CA CYS A 61 -7.35 -14.41 -8.23
C CYS A 61 -6.57 -13.61 -9.29
N VAL A 62 -6.28 -12.35 -8.97
CA VAL A 62 -5.38 -11.45 -9.70
C VAL A 62 -4.57 -10.62 -8.71
N ALA A 63 -3.27 -10.42 -8.97
CA ALA A 63 -2.43 -9.57 -8.13
C ALA A 63 -2.25 -8.20 -8.78
N LEU A 64 -2.75 -7.15 -8.12
CA LEU A 64 -2.40 -5.77 -8.47
C LEU A 64 -1.08 -5.41 -7.78
N THR A 65 -0.11 -4.95 -8.55
CA THR A 65 1.22 -4.61 -8.06
C THR A 65 1.63 -3.19 -8.44
N PHE A 66 2.34 -2.51 -7.54
CA PHE A 66 2.74 -1.13 -7.70
C PHE A 66 4.24 -0.96 -7.44
N ASP A 67 4.96 -0.42 -8.41
CA ASP A 67 6.41 -0.22 -8.38
C ASP A 67 6.77 1.25 -8.10
N ASP A 68 8.06 1.47 -7.79
CA ASP A 68 8.76 2.75 -7.57
C ASP A 68 8.36 3.56 -6.33
N GLY A 69 7.22 3.27 -5.71
CA GLY A 69 6.79 3.90 -4.48
C GLY A 69 7.71 3.61 -3.28
N PRO A 70 7.36 4.13 -2.09
CA PRO A 70 6.24 5.04 -1.85
C PRO A 70 6.49 6.45 -2.42
N GLY A 71 5.42 7.20 -2.65
CA GLY A 71 5.49 8.55 -3.22
C GLY A 71 4.28 9.41 -2.82
N PRO A 72 4.13 10.60 -3.44
CA PRO A 72 3.09 11.56 -3.05
C PRO A 72 1.65 11.06 -3.30
N TYR A 73 1.46 10.02 -4.10
CA TYR A 73 0.12 9.48 -4.39
C TYR A 73 -0.19 8.15 -3.68
N THR A 74 0.78 7.55 -2.97
CA THR A 74 0.61 6.25 -2.29
C THR A 74 -0.51 6.30 -1.25
N GLU A 75 -0.65 7.39 -0.49
CA GLU A 75 -1.72 7.53 0.51
C GLU A 75 -3.13 7.55 -0.12
N THR A 76 -3.27 8.20 -1.28
CA THR A 76 -4.53 8.19 -2.05
C THR A 76 -4.84 6.77 -2.53
N LEU A 77 -3.84 6.08 -3.07
CA LEU A 77 -3.99 4.69 -3.49
C LEU A 77 -4.41 3.76 -2.34
N LEU A 78 -3.81 3.92 -1.15
CA LEU A 78 -4.20 3.16 0.04
C LEU A 78 -5.66 3.43 0.44
N ASN A 79 -6.15 4.67 0.30
CA ASN A 79 -7.56 4.99 0.53
C ASN A 79 -8.48 4.24 -0.46
N ASP A 80 -8.13 4.26 -1.75
CA ASP A 80 -8.93 3.63 -2.80
C ASP A 80 -8.99 2.10 -2.62
N LEU A 81 -7.86 1.47 -2.28
CA LEU A 81 -7.79 0.04 -1.98
C LEU A 81 -8.62 -0.32 -0.73
N GLN A 82 -8.51 0.49 0.32
CA GLN A 82 -9.29 0.30 1.56
C GLN A 82 -10.80 0.41 1.28
N ALA A 83 -11.23 1.42 0.52
CA ALA A 83 -12.64 1.61 0.16
C ALA A 83 -13.21 0.43 -0.63
N ALA A 84 -12.39 -0.23 -1.44
CA ALA A 84 -12.76 -1.43 -2.18
C ALA A 84 -12.62 -2.74 -1.38
N GLY A 85 -12.05 -2.71 -0.17
CA GLY A 85 -11.70 -3.92 0.58
C GLY A 85 -10.65 -4.79 -0.11
N ALA A 86 -9.80 -4.17 -0.94
CA ALA A 86 -8.80 -4.86 -1.76
C ALA A 86 -7.42 -4.84 -1.10
N ARG A 87 -6.64 -5.90 -1.35
CA ARG A 87 -5.20 -5.95 -1.04
C ARG A 87 -4.39 -5.93 -2.33
N ALA A 88 -3.15 -5.47 -2.23
CA ALA A 88 -2.22 -5.27 -3.34
C ALA A 88 -0.80 -5.51 -2.84
N THR A 89 0.16 -5.53 -3.76
CA THR A 89 1.60 -5.66 -3.44
C THR A 89 2.35 -4.43 -3.90
N PHE A 90 3.16 -3.84 -3.02
CA PHE A 90 3.95 -2.64 -3.30
C PHE A 90 5.43 -3.01 -3.34
N PHE A 91 6.06 -2.97 -4.50
CA PHE A 91 7.51 -3.12 -4.64
C PHE A 91 8.16 -1.75 -4.46
N MET A 92 8.69 -1.52 -3.27
CA MET A 92 9.14 -0.18 -2.87
C MET A 92 10.65 0.02 -3.10
N LEU A 93 11.01 1.22 -3.53
CA LEU A 93 12.40 1.69 -3.57
C LEU A 93 12.86 2.10 -2.17
N GLY A 94 14.00 1.56 -1.75
CA GLY A 94 14.53 1.82 -0.42
C GLY A 94 14.80 3.31 -0.13
N GLU A 95 15.24 4.08 -1.13
CA GLU A 95 15.46 5.52 -0.96
C GLU A 95 14.18 6.31 -0.71
N ASN A 96 13.06 5.85 -1.28
CA ASN A 96 11.76 6.47 -1.10
C ASN A 96 11.12 6.10 0.24
N VAL A 97 11.36 4.89 0.74
CA VAL A 97 10.83 4.40 2.03
C VAL A 97 11.17 5.36 3.18
N ALA A 98 12.39 5.90 3.21
CA ALA A 98 12.83 6.84 4.24
C ALA A 98 12.06 8.17 4.22
N SER A 99 11.56 8.57 3.05
CA SER A 99 10.80 9.82 2.86
C SER A 99 9.31 9.67 3.18
N PHE A 100 8.78 8.44 3.12
CA PHE A 100 7.36 8.17 3.35
C PHE A 100 7.12 7.02 4.37
N PRO A 101 7.71 7.07 5.58
CA PRO A 101 7.61 5.98 6.54
C PRO A 101 6.17 5.73 7.03
N HIS A 102 5.34 6.77 7.07
CA HIS A 102 3.92 6.64 7.42
C HIS A 102 3.16 5.78 6.41
N ALA A 103 3.36 6.03 5.10
CA ALA A 103 2.69 5.27 4.05
C ALA A 103 3.12 3.80 4.07
N VAL A 104 4.41 3.53 4.28
CA VAL A 104 4.95 2.16 4.41
C VAL A 104 4.29 1.42 5.58
N ARG A 105 4.22 2.08 6.75
CA ARG A 105 3.57 1.49 7.93
C ARG A 105 2.08 1.27 7.72
N ARG A 106 1.38 2.23 7.12
CA ARG A 106 -0.04 2.13 6.82
C ARG A 106 -0.31 0.97 5.85
N ALA A 107 0.49 0.83 4.79
CA ALA A 107 0.38 -0.26 3.85
C ALA A 107 0.49 -1.63 4.54
N ALA A 108 1.48 -1.80 5.42
CA ALA A 108 1.67 -3.00 6.22
C ALA A 108 0.47 -3.29 7.14
N LEU A 109 0.01 -2.30 7.91
CA LEU A 109 -1.11 -2.45 8.84
C LEU A 109 -2.45 -2.74 8.14
N ALA A 110 -2.65 -2.22 6.93
CA ALA A 110 -3.82 -2.53 6.11
C ALA A 110 -3.77 -3.93 5.47
N GLY A 111 -2.67 -4.66 5.65
CA GLY A 111 -2.49 -6.03 5.13
C GLY A 111 -2.10 -6.09 3.66
N HIS A 112 -1.61 -4.99 3.07
CA HIS A 112 -0.93 -5.04 1.80
C HIS A 112 0.42 -5.76 1.95
N GLU A 113 0.88 -6.38 0.87
CA GLU A 113 2.21 -6.96 0.84
C GLU A 113 3.23 -5.90 0.43
N ILE A 114 4.38 -5.88 1.10
CA ILE A 114 5.49 -4.99 0.75
C ILE A 114 6.64 -5.85 0.22
N GLY A 115 7.00 -5.60 -1.03
CA GLY A 115 8.13 -6.19 -1.74
C GLY A 115 9.31 -5.24 -1.84
N ASN A 116 10.47 -5.79 -2.16
CA ASN A 116 11.72 -5.04 -2.39
C ASN A 116 11.86 -4.68 -3.88
N HIS A 117 12.15 -3.42 -4.21
CA HIS A 117 12.39 -2.98 -5.59
C HIS A 117 13.79 -2.42 -5.83
N SER A 118 14.81 -2.93 -5.11
CA SER A 118 16.15 -2.33 -4.99
C SER A 118 16.16 -1.02 -4.20
N TRP A 119 17.34 -0.39 -4.06
CA TRP A 119 17.50 0.84 -3.31
C TRP A 119 17.18 2.07 -4.17
N SER A 120 17.77 2.15 -5.37
CA SER A 120 17.74 3.34 -6.23
C SER A 120 17.44 3.00 -7.71
N HIS A 121 16.73 1.90 -7.94
CA HIS A 121 16.29 1.46 -9.27
C HIS A 121 17.38 1.22 -10.35
N PRO A 122 18.61 0.74 -10.04
CA PRO A 122 19.56 0.42 -11.10
C PRO A 122 19.20 -0.89 -11.80
N GLN A 123 19.60 -1.04 -13.05
CA GLN A 123 19.54 -2.34 -13.73
C GLN A 123 20.57 -3.31 -13.11
N LEU A 124 20.09 -4.26 -12.32
CA LEU A 124 20.94 -5.13 -11.49
C LEU A 124 21.89 -6.04 -12.28
N THR A 125 21.51 -6.43 -13.50
CA THR A 125 22.37 -7.24 -14.39
C THR A 125 23.63 -6.49 -14.83
N GLY A 126 23.63 -5.16 -14.80
CA GLY A 126 24.80 -4.32 -15.06
C GLY A 126 25.68 -4.07 -13.83
N LEU A 127 25.31 -4.57 -12.65
CA LEU A 127 26.04 -4.31 -11.41
C LEU A 127 26.89 -5.51 -10.96
N PRO A 128 28.06 -5.25 -10.32
CA PRO A 128 28.78 -6.27 -9.58
C PRO A 128 27.92 -6.90 -8.47
N SER A 129 28.14 -8.18 -8.18
CA SER A 129 27.39 -8.94 -7.17
C SER A 129 27.30 -8.27 -5.79
N ALA A 130 28.39 -7.64 -5.31
CA ALA A 130 28.38 -6.91 -4.06
C ALA A 130 27.40 -5.72 -4.07
N SER A 131 27.31 -5.01 -5.19
CA SER A 131 26.39 -3.89 -5.37
C SER A 131 24.94 -4.34 -5.47
N VAL A 132 24.66 -5.49 -6.12
CA VAL A 132 23.32 -6.10 -6.13
C VAL A 132 22.87 -6.41 -4.69
N ARG A 133 23.72 -7.11 -3.92
CA ARG A 133 23.41 -7.42 -2.51
C ARG A 133 23.22 -6.15 -1.66
N ALA A 134 24.03 -5.11 -1.90
CA ALA A 134 23.88 -3.84 -1.19
C ALA A 134 22.54 -3.14 -1.49
N GLN A 135 22.11 -3.13 -2.76
CA GLN A 135 20.80 -2.60 -3.17
C GLN A 135 19.67 -3.32 -2.44
N VAL A 136 19.70 -4.66 -2.43
CA VAL A 136 18.68 -5.48 -1.77
C VAL A 136 18.68 -5.27 -0.25
N GLN A 137 19.81 -5.47 0.41
CA GLN A 137 19.90 -5.46 1.88
C GLN A 137 19.61 -4.07 2.49
N ARG A 138 20.01 -2.99 1.81
CA ARG A 138 19.70 -1.64 2.28
C ARG A 138 18.20 -1.37 2.25
N THR A 139 17.52 -1.84 1.21
CA THR A 139 16.05 -1.74 1.09
C THR A 139 15.33 -2.62 2.10
N GLN A 140 15.80 -3.86 2.36
CA GLN A 140 15.24 -4.71 3.42
C GLN A 140 15.20 -3.97 4.77
N ARG A 141 16.33 -3.38 5.17
CA ARG A 141 16.46 -2.66 6.44
C ARG A 141 15.56 -1.42 6.50
N ALA A 142 15.51 -0.63 5.42
CA ALA A 142 14.66 0.55 5.38
C ALA A 142 13.18 0.20 5.52
N ILE A 143 12.72 -0.85 4.82
CA ILE A 143 11.34 -1.32 4.92
C ILE A 143 11.03 -1.87 6.31
N GLU A 144 11.92 -2.69 6.88
CA GLU A 144 11.75 -3.24 8.23
C GLU A 144 11.56 -2.13 9.28
N GLN A 145 12.41 -1.10 9.21
CA GLN A 145 12.33 0.05 10.11
C GLN A 145 11.04 0.86 9.91
N ALA A 146 10.71 1.22 8.67
CA ALA A 146 9.56 2.07 8.37
C ALA A 146 8.22 1.38 8.62
N SER A 147 8.12 0.08 8.30
CA SER A 147 6.90 -0.71 8.50
C SER A 147 6.65 -1.10 9.96
N GLY A 148 7.68 -1.04 10.81
CA GLY A 148 7.61 -1.52 12.19
C GLY A 148 7.83 -3.03 12.33
N GLY A 149 8.61 -3.63 11.43
CA GLY A 149 9.08 -5.02 11.54
C GLY A 149 8.80 -5.93 10.35
N VAL A 150 8.27 -5.42 9.22
CA VAL A 150 8.09 -6.23 8.00
C VAL A 150 9.40 -6.35 7.24
N THR A 151 9.87 -7.57 7.08
CA THR A 151 10.94 -7.89 6.12
C THR A 151 10.33 -8.39 4.82
N PRO A 152 10.54 -7.73 3.67
CA PRO A 152 10.05 -8.22 2.39
C PRO A 152 10.54 -9.64 2.11
N LYS A 153 9.64 -10.48 1.59
CA LYS A 153 9.94 -11.86 1.19
C LYS A 153 10.05 -12.03 -0.33
N LEU A 154 9.64 -11.00 -1.06
CA LEU A 154 9.58 -10.96 -2.52
C LEU A 154 10.37 -9.76 -2.99
N MET A 155 10.95 -9.89 -4.18
CA MET A 155 11.70 -8.81 -4.81
C MET A 155 11.28 -8.70 -6.28
N ARG A 156 11.12 -7.47 -6.77
CA ARG A 156 10.97 -7.22 -8.21
C ARG A 156 12.23 -6.53 -8.73
N PRO A 157 12.95 -7.13 -9.69
CA PRO A 157 14.10 -6.50 -10.31
C PRO A 157 13.68 -5.30 -11.17
N PRO A 158 14.32 -4.12 -11.00
CA PRO A 158 14.13 -2.99 -11.90
C PRO A 158 14.20 -3.41 -13.36
N TYR A 159 13.28 -2.90 -14.17
CA TYR A 159 13.15 -3.20 -15.61
C TYR A 159 12.86 -4.68 -15.94
N GLY A 160 12.60 -5.53 -14.95
CA GLY A 160 12.49 -6.99 -15.13
C GLY A 160 13.81 -7.66 -15.51
N ALA A 161 14.95 -6.97 -15.33
CA ALA A 161 16.24 -7.47 -15.76
C ALA A 161 16.81 -8.50 -14.78
N VAL A 162 16.86 -9.76 -15.21
CA VAL A 162 17.32 -10.91 -14.40
C VAL A 162 18.30 -11.78 -15.19
N ASP A 163 19.28 -12.33 -14.46
CA ASP A 163 20.17 -13.39 -14.93
C ASP A 163 20.50 -14.32 -13.76
N LYS A 164 21.06 -15.50 -14.03
CA LYS A 164 21.36 -16.51 -12.99
C LYS A 164 22.22 -15.96 -11.84
N ARG A 165 23.15 -15.06 -12.12
CA ARG A 165 24.04 -14.47 -11.10
C ARG A 165 23.25 -13.51 -10.23
N VAL A 166 22.50 -12.58 -10.85
CA VAL A 166 21.63 -11.63 -10.15
C VAL A 166 20.61 -12.36 -9.29
N SER A 167 20.00 -13.43 -9.80
CA SER A 167 19.05 -14.25 -9.03
C SER A 167 19.68 -14.88 -7.79
N GLY A 168 20.92 -15.38 -7.92
CA GLY A 168 21.70 -15.87 -6.79
C GLY A 168 22.05 -14.76 -5.77
N ASP A 169 22.34 -13.55 -6.24
CA ASP A 169 22.66 -12.40 -5.40
C ASP A 169 21.43 -11.79 -4.70
N ILE A 170 20.25 -11.84 -5.33
CA ILE A 170 18.97 -11.40 -4.74
C ILE A 170 18.54 -12.37 -3.64
N ALA A 171 18.69 -13.68 -3.87
CA ALA A 171 18.34 -14.74 -2.92
C ALA A 171 16.91 -14.68 -2.37
N MET A 172 15.96 -14.20 -3.18
CA MET A 172 14.52 -14.15 -2.93
C MET A 172 13.76 -14.54 -4.19
N PRO A 173 12.49 -14.96 -4.10
CA PRO A 173 11.62 -15.08 -5.25
C PRO A 173 11.53 -13.73 -5.99
N GLU A 174 11.72 -13.80 -7.30
CA GLU A 174 11.63 -12.64 -8.19
C GLU A 174 10.23 -12.57 -8.78
N VAL A 175 9.56 -11.42 -8.64
CA VAL A 175 8.21 -11.22 -9.12
C VAL A 175 8.24 -10.29 -10.33
N LEU A 176 7.92 -10.83 -11.50
CA LEU A 176 7.73 -10.07 -12.73
C LEU A 176 6.23 -9.79 -12.92
N TRP A 177 5.74 -9.77 -14.15
CA TRP A 177 4.34 -9.51 -14.48
C TRP A 177 3.95 -10.19 -15.79
N SER A 178 2.66 -10.49 -15.96
CA SER A 178 2.09 -10.92 -17.24
C SER A 178 1.23 -9.84 -17.89
N VAL A 179 0.91 -8.78 -17.16
CA VAL A 179 0.19 -7.61 -17.68
C VAL A 179 0.97 -6.35 -17.38
N ASP A 180 1.55 -5.73 -18.42
CA ASP A 180 2.09 -4.37 -18.34
C ASP A 180 1.02 -3.37 -18.77
N THR A 181 0.71 -2.40 -17.90
CA THR A 181 -0.26 -1.34 -18.20
C THR A 181 0.33 -0.23 -19.06
N LEU A 182 1.65 -0.19 -19.23
CA LEU A 182 2.42 0.87 -19.89
C LEU A 182 2.15 2.26 -19.30
N ASP A 183 1.74 2.32 -18.04
CA ASP A 183 1.40 3.56 -17.34
C ASP A 183 2.62 4.49 -17.18
N TRP A 184 3.81 3.89 -17.01
CA TRP A 184 5.12 4.53 -17.02
C TRP A 184 5.41 5.31 -18.32
N LYS A 185 4.85 4.87 -19.45
CA LYS A 185 5.04 5.49 -20.77
C LYS A 185 3.89 6.42 -21.16
N ILE A 186 2.65 6.00 -20.92
CA ILE A 186 1.47 6.58 -21.56
C ILE A 186 0.87 7.75 -20.78
N ARG A 187 0.95 7.74 -19.43
CA ARG A 187 0.44 8.82 -18.57
C ARG A 187 -1.03 9.23 -18.81
N ASP A 188 -1.90 8.27 -19.14
CA ASP A 188 -3.34 8.50 -19.39
C ASP A 188 -4.18 7.47 -18.63
N THR A 189 -5.04 7.96 -17.73
CA THR A 189 -5.87 7.12 -16.84
C THR A 189 -6.71 6.11 -17.61
N ARG A 190 -7.42 6.52 -18.67
CA ARG A 190 -8.31 5.62 -19.42
C ARG A 190 -7.54 4.55 -20.19
N ARG A 191 -6.32 4.85 -20.64
CA ARG A 191 -5.44 3.86 -21.27
C ARG A 191 -4.93 2.84 -20.24
N VAL A 192 -4.57 3.28 -19.03
CA VAL A 192 -4.20 2.39 -17.92
C VAL A 192 -5.36 1.46 -17.56
N GLU A 193 -6.57 2.00 -17.40
CA GLU A 193 -7.79 1.22 -17.15
C GLU A 193 -8.00 0.14 -18.22
N ARG A 194 -7.94 0.53 -19.51
CA ARG A 194 -8.11 -0.42 -20.63
C ARG A 194 -7.03 -1.47 -20.67
N ALA A 195 -5.77 -1.10 -20.43
CA ALA A 195 -4.66 -2.04 -20.45
C ALA A 195 -4.78 -3.07 -19.32
N ALA A 196 -5.05 -2.61 -18.09
CA ALA A 196 -5.25 -3.47 -16.93
C ALA A 196 -6.46 -4.40 -17.12
N LEU A 197 -7.62 -3.85 -17.43
CA LEU A 197 -8.85 -4.64 -17.56
C LEU A 197 -8.87 -5.51 -18.81
N GLY A 198 -8.28 -5.07 -19.92
CA GLY A 198 -8.27 -5.79 -21.19
C GLY A 198 -7.44 -7.07 -21.14
N GLN A 199 -6.36 -7.07 -20.36
CA GLN A 199 -5.38 -8.17 -20.32
C GLN A 199 -5.47 -9.01 -19.05
N ALA A 200 -5.99 -8.46 -17.94
CA ALA A 200 -6.11 -9.20 -16.69
C ALA A 200 -7.02 -10.43 -16.83
N HIS A 201 -6.47 -11.55 -16.38
CA HIS A 201 -7.11 -12.85 -16.30
C HIS A 201 -6.74 -13.53 -14.98
N ARG A 202 -7.29 -14.72 -14.75
CA ARG A 202 -7.00 -15.51 -13.56
C ARG A 202 -5.52 -15.88 -13.52
N GLY A 203 -4.84 -15.51 -12.43
CA GLY A 203 -3.42 -15.77 -12.25
C GLY A 203 -2.51 -14.61 -12.66
N SER A 204 -3.05 -13.55 -13.27
CA SER A 204 -2.22 -12.42 -13.70
C SER A 204 -1.60 -11.66 -12.54
N ILE A 205 -0.41 -11.14 -12.80
CA ILE A 205 0.25 -10.11 -12.00
C ILE A 205 0.29 -8.85 -12.86
N VAL A 206 -0.36 -7.78 -12.39
CA VAL A 206 -0.54 -6.52 -13.13
C VAL A 206 0.49 -5.50 -12.64
N LEU A 207 1.38 -5.06 -13.53
CA LEU A 207 2.36 -4.00 -13.29
C LEU A 207 1.73 -2.62 -13.47
N MET A 208 1.88 -1.80 -12.42
CA MET A 208 1.53 -0.38 -12.36
C MET A 208 2.57 0.34 -11.51
N HIS A 209 2.55 1.68 -11.50
CA HIS A 209 3.48 2.51 -10.72
C HIS A 209 2.68 3.56 -9.93
N ASP A 210 2.77 3.54 -8.60
CA ASP A 210 1.99 4.44 -7.73
C ASP A 210 2.59 5.85 -7.59
N ILE A 211 3.70 6.12 -8.29
CA ILE A 211 4.33 7.44 -8.40
C ILE A 211 3.63 8.35 -9.43
N HIS A 212 2.52 7.91 -10.05
CA HIS A 212 1.79 8.68 -11.06
C HIS A 212 0.33 8.90 -10.70
N LYS A 213 -0.08 10.17 -10.71
CA LYS A 213 -1.47 10.58 -10.49
C LYS A 213 -2.44 9.86 -11.43
N THR A 214 -2.07 9.67 -12.69
CA THR A 214 -2.91 9.01 -13.71
C THR A 214 -3.15 7.54 -13.40
N THR A 215 -2.14 6.85 -12.87
CA THR A 215 -2.23 5.44 -12.46
C THR A 215 -3.12 5.30 -11.23
N VAL A 216 -2.86 6.10 -10.20
CA VAL A 216 -3.67 6.06 -8.97
C VAL A 216 -5.15 6.39 -9.27
N ALA A 217 -5.41 7.38 -10.12
CA ALA A 217 -6.78 7.71 -10.54
C ALA A 217 -7.49 6.58 -11.32
N ALA A 218 -6.76 5.63 -11.93
CA ALA A 218 -7.35 4.50 -12.64
C ALA A 218 -7.82 3.38 -11.68
N VAL A 219 -7.25 3.30 -10.49
CA VAL A 219 -7.42 2.16 -9.58
C VAL A 219 -8.87 1.92 -9.16
N PRO A 220 -9.68 2.93 -8.82
CA PRO A 220 -11.10 2.71 -8.52
C PRO A 220 -11.87 2.03 -9.66
N THR A 221 -11.66 2.47 -10.90
CA THR A 221 -12.28 1.87 -12.10
C THR A 221 -11.77 0.44 -12.32
N VAL A 222 -10.46 0.22 -12.18
CA VAL A 222 -9.85 -1.10 -12.34
C VAL A 222 -10.42 -2.09 -11.31
N LEU A 223 -10.51 -1.73 -10.03
CA LEU A 223 -11.06 -2.58 -8.98
C LEU A 223 -12.53 -2.93 -9.25
N ALA A 224 -13.34 -1.95 -9.67
CA ALA A 224 -14.73 -2.20 -10.05
C ALA A 224 -14.85 -3.12 -11.28
N GLY A 225 -13.97 -2.95 -12.27
CA GLY A 225 -13.91 -3.78 -13.47
C GLY A 225 -13.48 -5.23 -13.19
N LEU A 226 -12.48 -5.43 -12.32
CA LEU A 226 -12.05 -6.77 -11.89
C LEU A 226 -13.18 -7.50 -11.17
N LYS A 227 -13.89 -6.83 -10.27
CA LYS A 227 -15.08 -7.38 -9.59
C LYS A 227 -16.14 -7.82 -10.60
N LYS A 228 -16.43 -7.00 -11.61
CA LYS A 228 -17.38 -7.36 -12.69
C LYS A 228 -16.93 -8.58 -13.51
N LYS A 229 -15.62 -8.78 -13.64
CA LYS A 229 -15.02 -9.97 -14.28
C LYS A 229 -14.94 -11.20 -13.37
N GLY A 230 -15.37 -11.10 -12.11
CA GLY A 230 -15.23 -12.17 -11.13
C GLY A 230 -13.78 -12.41 -10.68
N LEU A 231 -12.88 -11.45 -10.90
CA LEU A 231 -11.49 -11.52 -10.47
C LEU A 231 -11.32 -10.91 -9.08
N THR A 232 -10.70 -11.64 -8.17
CA THR A 232 -10.48 -11.23 -6.78
C THR A 232 -9.06 -10.67 -6.61
N PRO A 233 -8.89 -9.39 -6.25
CA PRO A 233 -7.59 -8.82 -5.93
C PRO A 233 -6.97 -9.46 -4.68
N VAL A 234 -5.72 -9.90 -4.82
CA VAL A 234 -4.92 -10.54 -3.77
C VAL A 234 -3.50 -9.98 -3.75
N THR A 235 -2.77 -10.25 -2.67
CA THR A 235 -1.30 -10.06 -2.66
C THR A 235 -0.61 -11.11 -3.52
N VAL A 236 0.67 -10.92 -3.87
CA VAL A 236 1.41 -11.91 -4.66
C VAL A 236 1.61 -13.19 -3.87
N SER A 237 1.95 -13.11 -2.58
CA SER A 237 2.01 -14.30 -1.71
C SER A 237 0.67 -15.03 -1.60
N GLU A 238 -0.45 -14.30 -1.50
CA GLU A 238 -1.79 -14.92 -1.52
C GLU A 238 -2.07 -15.60 -2.88
N LEU A 239 -1.65 -15.00 -4.00
CA LEU A 239 -1.79 -15.58 -5.34
C LEU A 239 -1.08 -16.94 -5.43
N PHE A 240 0.16 -17.02 -4.94
CA PHE A 240 0.98 -18.24 -4.96
C PHE A 240 0.81 -19.14 -3.72
N SER A 241 -0.18 -18.88 -2.87
CA SER A 241 -0.52 -19.71 -1.71
C SER A 241 -1.03 -21.08 -2.16
N THR A 242 -0.09 -21.99 -2.43
CA THR A 242 -0.31 -23.41 -2.71
C THR A 242 0.64 -24.25 -1.85
N ASP A 243 0.52 -25.57 -1.86
CA ASP A 243 1.38 -26.48 -1.10
C ASP A 243 2.88 -26.34 -1.44
N LYS A 244 3.24 -25.64 -2.53
CA LYS A 244 4.63 -25.35 -2.90
C LYS A 244 4.93 -23.86 -2.70
N PRO A 245 5.87 -23.50 -1.80
CA PRO A 245 6.28 -22.11 -1.62
C PRO A 245 7.05 -21.60 -2.84
N MET A 246 6.98 -20.29 -3.07
CA MET A 246 7.85 -19.61 -4.04
C MET A 246 9.32 -19.78 -3.64
N GLN A 247 10.19 -19.97 -4.63
CA GLN A 247 11.60 -20.32 -4.41
C GLN A 247 12.52 -19.12 -4.67
N ALA A 248 13.56 -18.99 -3.85
CA ALA A 248 14.59 -17.99 -4.06
C ALA A 248 15.34 -18.21 -5.39
N GLY A 249 15.63 -17.12 -6.10
CA GLY A 249 16.34 -17.17 -7.39
C GLY A 249 15.50 -17.71 -8.55
N VAL A 250 14.18 -17.76 -8.40
CA VAL A 250 13.23 -18.12 -9.45
C VAL A 250 12.35 -16.91 -9.77
N ALA A 251 12.15 -16.63 -11.05
CA ALA A 251 11.29 -15.56 -11.55
C ALA A 251 9.86 -16.05 -11.83
N TYR A 252 8.88 -15.27 -11.38
CA TYR A 252 7.45 -15.55 -11.49
C TYR A 252 6.74 -14.39 -12.20
N GLY A 253 6.28 -14.60 -13.43
CA GLY A 253 5.50 -13.60 -14.19
C GLY A 253 3.99 -13.68 -13.96
N GLU A 254 3.49 -14.89 -13.67
CA GLU A 254 2.09 -15.16 -13.39
C GLU A 254 1.93 -16.47 -12.64
N ARG A 255 0.74 -16.68 -12.08
CA ARG A 255 0.35 -17.99 -11.57
C ARG A 255 -0.36 -18.77 -12.68
N VAL A 256 0.32 -19.76 -13.22
CA VAL A 256 -0.28 -20.75 -14.13
C VAL A 256 -1.15 -21.71 -13.31
N PRO A 257 -2.49 -21.72 -13.48
CA PRO A 257 -3.34 -22.68 -12.80
C PRO A 257 -3.02 -24.11 -13.27
N PRO A 258 -3.13 -25.14 -12.42
CA PRO A 258 -3.03 -26.51 -12.88
C PRO A 258 -4.09 -26.77 -13.96
N VAL A 259 -3.72 -27.50 -15.02
CA VAL A 259 -4.66 -27.97 -16.04
C VAL A 259 -5.71 -28.84 -15.33
N PRO A 260 -7.02 -28.58 -15.51
CA PRO A 260 -8.05 -29.43 -14.95
C PRO A 260 -7.80 -30.86 -15.42
N THR A 261 -7.58 -31.79 -14.50
CA THR A 261 -7.62 -33.22 -14.83
C THR A 261 -9.05 -33.51 -15.25
N PRO A 262 -9.30 -34.14 -16.42
CA PRO A 262 -10.64 -34.58 -16.77
C PRO A 262 -11.18 -35.42 -15.62
N SER A 263 -12.31 -35.03 -15.05
CA SER A 263 -13.02 -35.85 -14.08
C SER A 263 -13.26 -37.22 -14.74
N ALA A 264 -12.79 -38.29 -14.10
CA ALA A 264 -13.10 -39.65 -14.54
C ALA A 264 -14.63 -39.75 -14.73
N PRO A 265 -15.12 -40.36 -15.82
CA PRO A 265 -16.54 -40.53 -16.01
C PRO A 265 -17.09 -41.27 -14.79
N GLU A 266 -18.07 -40.65 -14.14
CA GLU A 266 -18.85 -41.26 -13.07
C GLU A 266 -19.36 -42.59 -13.61
N ARG A 267 -18.90 -43.71 -13.03
CA ARG A 267 -19.36 -45.04 -13.44
C ARG A 267 -20.86 -45.04 -13.23
N ALA A 268 -21.61 -45.03 -14.33
CA ALA A 268 -23.05 -45.24 -14.30
C ALA A 268 -23.31 -46.48 -13.45
N ALA A 269 -24.11 -46.32 -12.40
CA ALA A 269 -24.53 -47.41 -11.56
C ALA A 269 -25.19 -48.47 -12.44
N GLU A 270 -24.56 -49.64 -12.50
CA GLU A 270 -25.07 -50.79 -13.24
C GLU A 270 -26.41 -51.22 -12.62
N PRO A 271 -27.48 -51.41 -13.40
CA PRO A 271 -28.75 -51.84 -12.85
C PRO A 271 -28.60 -53.27 -12.32
N ARG A 272 -28.81 -53.44 -11.01
CA ARG A 272 -28.94 -54.76 -10.38
C ARG A 272 -30.10 -55.48 -11.06
N ARG A 273 -29.81 -56.60 -11.73
CA ARG A 273 -30.79 -57.60 -12.17
C ARG A 273 -30.95 -58.66 -11.09
#